data_AF-A0A8T4JDD6-F1
#
_entry.id   AF-A0A8T4JDD6-F1
#
_cell.length_a   1.000
_cell.length_b   1.000
_cell.length_c   1.000
_cell.angle_alpha   90.00
_cell.angle_beta   90.00
_cell.angle_gamma   90.00
#
_symmetry.space_group_name_H-M   'P 1'
#
loop_
_entity.id
_entity.type
_entity.pdbx_description
1 polymer ?
#
loop_
_entity_poly.entity_id
_entity_poly.type
_entity_poly.pdbx_seq_one_letter_code
_entity_poly.pdbx_strand_id
1 'polypeptide(L)'
;MPTKSPKKTAVKVAKKSVKKAAKKTTKKAAKDEEPIFDVSTHVLVPKHELVSDSERKELLEHYAAKPEDFPKILVTDPAIRHLSAKESDIIRITRDSATAGSAKFYRIVVVE
;
A
#
# COMPACT_ATOMS: atom_id res chain seq x y z
N MET A 1 -54.03 17.32 41.80
CA MET A 1 -53.44 17.36 40.44
C MET A 1 -52.26 16.38 40.40
N PRO A 2 -52.29 15.39 39.50
CA PRO A 2 -51.26 14.37 39.40
C PRO A 2 -49.94 14.89 38.79
N THR A 3 -48.88 14.26 39.26
CA THR A 3 -47.46 14.49 39.05
C THR A 3 -46.91 13.86 37.76
N LYS A 4 -45.80 14.44 37.26
CA LYS A 4 -44.65 13.82 36.56
C LYS A 4 -44.92 12.88 35.39
N SER A 5 -44.31 13.22 34.24
CA SER A 5 -43.65 12.26 33.34
C SER A 5 -42.65 12.99 32.42
N PRO A 6 -41.33 12.95 32.71
CA PRO A 6 -40.31 13.41 31.78
C PRO A 6 -40.02 12.33 30.72
N LYS A 7 -39.95 12.75 29.44
CA LYS A 7 -39.60 11.90 28.31
C LYS A 7 -38.11 11.48 28.40
N LYS A 8 -37.87 10.16 28.48
CA LYS A 8 -36.87 9.30 27.77
C LYS A 8 -35.54 10.00 27.39
N THR A 9 -34.31 9.51 27.64
CA THR A 9 -33.76 8.14 27.59
C THR A 9 -32.26 8.16 27.97
N ALA A 10 -31.74 7.03 28.50
CA ALA A 10 -30.34 6.54 28.52
C ALA A 10 -29.23 7.45 29.11
N VAL A 11 -28.78 7.23 30.35
CA VAL A 11 -27.78 6.21 30.78
C VAL A 11 -26.38 6.40 30.16
N LYS A 12 -25.60 7.22 30.86
CA LYS A 12 -24.18 7.11 31.23
C LYS A 12 -23.46 5.79 30.88
N VAL A 13 -22.42 5.85 30.05
CA VAL A 13 -21.19 5.06 30.23
C VAL A 13 -19.97 5.90 29.85
N ALA A 14 -19.16 6.21 30.87
CA ALA A 14 -17.81 6.71 30.73
C ALA A 14 -16.84 5.54 30.56
N LYS A 15 -15.96 5.57 29.55
CA LYS A 15 -14.60 5.01 29.58
C LYS A 15 -13.70 5.92 28.72
N LYS A 16 -12.95 6.85 29.31
CA LYS A 16 -11.60 6.69 29.87
C LYS A 16 -10.54 6.57 28.77
N SER A 17 -9.67 7.60 28.68
CA SER A 17 -8.22 7.52 28.41
C SER A 17 -7.74 6.73 27.17
N VAL A 18 -6.86 7.24 26.34
CA VAL A 18 -5.43 7.36 26.66
C VAL A 18 -4.76 8.28 25.63
N LYS A 19 -4.02 9.25 26.16
CA LYS A 19 -3.04 10.09 25.47
C LYS A 19 -1.94 9.24 24.81
N LYS A 20 -1.22 9.90 23.90
CA LYS A 20 0.20 9.71 23.54
C LYS A 20 0.54 8.67 22.47
N ALA A 21 1.24 9.22 21.48
CA ALA A 21 2.53 8.75 20.97
C ALA A 21 2.53 7.45 20.15
N ALA A 22 2.64 7.63 18.84
CA ALA A 22 3.45 6.77 18.00
C ALA A 22 4.51 7.60 17.27
N LYS A 23 5.35 8.32 18.03
CA LYS A 23 6.72 8.63 17.59
C LYS A 23 7.59 7.47 18.08
N LYS A 24 7.95 6.57 17.18
CA LYS A 24 9.10 5.65 17.31
C LYS A 24 9.39 5.09 15.91
N THR A 25 10.21 5.76 15.10
CA THR A 25 11.65 5.48 14.93
C THR A 25 12.02 4.00 14.91
N THR A 26 12.34 3.51 13.71
CA THR A 26 13.47 2.59 13.44
C THR A 26 14.12 3.12 12.15
N LYS A 27 14.92 4.19 12.22
CA LYS A 27 16.39 4.15 12.35
C LYS A 27 17.08 3.19 11.36
N LYS A 28 17.31 3.71 10.14
CA LYS A 28 18.59 3.79 9.40
C LYS A 28 19.45 2.51 9.24
N ALA A 29 19.48 1.99 8.02
CA ALA A 29 20.64 1.49 7.24
C ALA A 29 20.06 1.02 5.89
N ALA A 30 20.50 1.45 4.71
CA ALA A 30 21.85 1.48 4.20
C ALA A 30 22.19 2.82 3.51
N LYS A 31 23.47 3.15 3.62
CA LYS A 31 24.11 4.33 3.06
C LYS A 31 24.48 3.99 1.61
N ASP A 32 23.50 4.04 0.72
CA ASP A 32 23.77 4.16 -0.70
C ASP A 32 23.84 5.65 -0.99
N GLU A 33 24.87 6.07 -1.71
CA GLU A 33 24.98 7.40 -2.32
C GLU A 33 23.59 7.86 -2.76
N GLU A 34 23.08 8.97 -2.20
CA GLU A 34 21.78 9.47 -2.65
C GLU A 34 21.89 9.71 -4.15
N PRO A 35 21.02 9.07 -4.96
CA PRO A 35 21.13 9.26 -6.39
C PRO A 35 20.91 10.75 -6.65
N ILE A 36 21.87 11.35 -7.35
CA ILE A 36 21.85 12.78 -7.71
C ILE A 36 20.56 13.13 -8.51
N PHE A 37 19.84 12.10 -8.97
CA PHE A 37 18.63 12.18 -9.76
C PHE A 37 17.56 11.20 -9.25
N ASP A 38 16.30 11.62 -9.31
CA ASP A 38 15.15 10.78 -8.95
C ASP A 38 14.80 9.81 -10.08
N VAL A 39 15.13 8.53 -9.89
CA VAL A 39 14.87 7.43 -10.84
C VAL A 39 13.40 7.33 -11.25
N SER A 40 12.46 7.69 -10.37
CA SER A 40 11.02 7.59 -10.63
C SER A 40 10.52 8.57 -11.69
N THR A 41 11.26 9.67 -11.92
CA THR A 41 10.87 10.73 -12.86
C THR A 41 11.34 10.48 -14.29
N HIS A 42 12.11 9.41 -14.51
CA HIS A 42 12.70 9.13 -15.81
C HIS A 42 11.65 8.62 -16.82
N VAL A 43 11.71 9.07 -18.08
CA VAL A 43 10.76 8.72 -19.15
C VAL A 43 10.62 7.22 -19.37
N LEU A 44 11.69 6.45 -19.14
CA LEU A 44 11.70 4.99 -19.31
C LEU A 44 11.11 4.22 -18.12
N VAL A 45 10.87 4.88 -16.97
CA VAL A 45 10.35 4.23 -15.78
C VAL A 45 8.84 4.43 -15.75
N PRO A 46 8.04 3.35 -15.88
CA PRO A 46 6.59 3.46 -15.81
C PRO A 46 6.11 3.86 -14.43
N LYS A 47 4.82 4.20 -14.31
CA LYS A 47 4.23 4.51 -13.00
C LYS A 47 4.00 3.22 -12.21
N HIS A 48 4.51 3.20 -10.99
CA HIS A 48 4.38 2.10 -10.04
C HIS A 48 3.44 2.49 -8.91
N GLU A 49 2.48 1.64 -8.59
CA GLU A 49 1.49 1.87 -7.53
C GLU A 49 1.31 0.61 -6.69
N LEU A 50 1.18 0.77 -5.37
CA LEU A 50 0.93 -0.35 -4.47
C LEU A 50 -0.56 -0.74 -4.55
N VAL A 51 -0.82 -2.03 -4.70
CA VAL A 51 -2.18 -2.58 -4.70
C VAL A 51 -2.62 -2.87 -3.26
N SER A 52 -3.87 -2.54 -2.93
CA SER A 52 -4.43 -2.83 -1.60
C SER A 52 -4.77 -4.32 -1.41
N ASP A 53 -4.90 -4.78 -0.17
CA ASP A 53 -5.24 -6.17 0.15
C ASP A 53 -6.57 -6.64 -0.46
N SER A 54 -7.53 -5.72 -0.62
CA SER A 54 -8.83 -6.02 -1.26
C SER A 54 -8.65 -6.27 -2.75
N GLU A 55 -8.00 -5.33 -3.45
CA GLU A 55 -7.72 -5.45 -4.89
C GLU A 55 -6.83 -6.66 -5.20
N ARG A 56 -5.89 -7.01 -4.29
CA ARG A 56 -5.04 -8.19 -4.42
C ARG A 56 -5.85 -9.47 -4.55
N LYS A 57 -6.91 -9.64 -3.73
CA LYS A 57 -7.79 -10.82 -3.78
C LYS A 57 -8.57 -10.87 -5.09
N GLU A 58 -9.13 -9.74 -5.50
CA GLU A 58 -9.86 -9.61 -6.76
C GLU A 58 -8.97 -9.94 -7.97
N LEU A 59 -7.70 -9.52 -7.96
CA LEU A 59 -6.73 -9.84 -9.01
C LEU A 59 -6.40 -11.34 -9.05
N LEU A 60 -6.17 -11.95 -7.88
CA LEU A 60 -5.90 -13.39 -7.78
C LEU A 60 -7.08 -14.22 -8.31
N GLU A 61 -8.30 -13.80 -8.00
CA GLU A 61 -9.53 -14.42 -8.52
C GLU A 61 -9.70 -14.19 -10.03
N HIS A 62 -9.50 -12.96 -10.51
CA HIS A 62 -9.66 -12.61 -11.92
C HIS A 62 -8.68 -13.34 -12.83
N TYR A 63 -7.42 -13.46 -12.42
CA TYR A 63 -6.39 -14.16 -13.20
C TYR A 63 -6.34 -15.66 -12.92
N ALA A 64 -7.11 -16.16 -11.95
CA ALA A 64 -7.09 -17.55 -11.48
C ALA A 64 -5.65 -18.07 -11.26
N ALA A 65 -4.76 -17.20 -10.78
CA ALA A 65 -3.32 -17.43 -10.68
C ALA A 65 -2.88 -17.41 -9.22
N LYS A 66 -1.78 -18.12 -8.91
CA LYS A 66 -1.16 -18.03 -7.59
C LYS A 66 -0.30 -16.77 -7.51
N PRO A 67 -0.08 -16.20 -6.31
CA PRO A 67 0.82 -15.06 -6.14
C PRO A 67 2.23 -15.34 -6.68
N GLU A 68 2.68 -16.59 -6.64
CA GLU A 68 3.98 -17.04 -7.14
C GLU A 68 4.11 -17.06 -8.67
N ASP A 69 2.98 -17.12 -9.39
CA ASP A 69 2.94 -17.16 -10.85
C ASP A 69 3.14 -15.76 -11.46
N PHE A 70 3.01 -14.71 -10.64
CA PHE A 70 3.26 -13.34 -11.09
C PHE A 70 4.77 -13.08 -11.26
N PRO A 71 5.15 -12.23 -12.23
CA PRO A 71 6.53 -11.79 -12.37
C PRO A 71 7.05 -11.17 -11.06
N LYS A 72 8.25 -11.60 -10.64
CA LYS A 72 8.85 -11.21 -9.37
C LYS A 72 9.62 -9.89 -9.50
N ILE A 73 9.62 -9.09 -8.45
CA ILE A 73 10.46 -7.90 -8.30
C ILE A 73 11.14 -7.95 -6.93
N LEU A 74 12.42 -7.57 -6.88
CA LEU A 74 13.19 -7.58 -5.65
C LEU A 74 12.83 -6.36 -4.79
N VAL A 75 12.78 -6.53 -3.47
CA VAL A 75 12.64 -5.41 -2.52
C VAL A 75 13.74 -4.36 -2.68
N THR A 76 14.92 -4.77 -3.17
CA THR A 76 16.09 -3.92 -3.38
C THR A 76 16.03 -3.09 -4.68
N ASP A 77 14.99 -3.24 -5.51
CA ASP A 77 14.89 -2.55 -6.78
C ASP A 77 14.72 -1.02 -6.61
N PRO A 78 15.54 -0.18 -7.28
CA PRO A 78 15.47 1.27 -7.15
C PRO A 78 14.12 1.88 -7.54
N ALA A 79 13.40 1.27 -8.48
CA ALA A 79 12.11 1.75 -8.95
C ALA A 79 11.00 1.56 -7.91
N ILE A 80 11.15 0.68 -6.93
CA ILE A 80 10.15 0.49 -5.86
C ILE A 80 10.57 1.07 -4.51
N ARG A 81 11.81 1.57 -4.41
CA ARG A 81 12.37 2.16 -3.18
C ARG A 81 11.50 3.28 -2.62
N HIS A 82 10.81 4.03 -3.47
CA HIS A 82 9.89 5.10 -3.08
C HIS A 82 8.54 4.58 -2.56
N LEU A 83 8.12 3.37 -2.94
CA LEU A 83 6.82 2.79 -2.62
C LEU A 83 6.79 2.02 -1.28
N SER A 84 7.92 1.84 -0.61
CA SER A 84 8.02 1.15 0.69
C SER A 84 7.26 -0.20 0.73
N ALA A 85 7.31 -0.95 -0.37
CA ALA A 85 6.58 -2.21 -0.52
C ALA A 85 7.18 -3.32 0.37
N LYS A 86 6.32 -4.22 0.86
CA LYS A 86 6.69 -5.36 1.69
C LYS A 86 6.73 -6.65 0.87
N GLU A 87 7.30 -7.69 1.47
CA GLU A 87 7.31 -9.03 0.89
C GLU A 87 5.87 -9.48 0.58
N SER A 88 5.68 -10.12 -0.57
CA SER A 88 4.39 -10.60 -1.08
C SER A 88 3.37 -9.52 -1.50
N ASP A 89 3.73 -8.24 -1.47
CA ASP A 89 2.89 -7.17 -2.02
C ASP A 89 2.83 -7.26 -3.54
N ILE A 90 1.71 -6.80 -4.11
CA ILE A 90 1.54 -6.67 -5.57
C ILE A 90 1.69 -5.21 -5.96
N ILE A 91 2.55 -4.97 -6.95
CA ILE A 91 2.75 -3.65 -7.55
C ILE A 91 2.06 -3.62 -8.91
N ARG A 92 1.23 -2.60 -9.12
CA ARG A 92 0.64 -2.26 -10.40
C ARG A 92 1.59 -1.34 -11.16
N ILE A 93 1.93 -1.74 -12.37
CA ILE A 93 2.77 -1.00 -13.30
C ILE A 93 1.89 -0.53 -14.45
N THR A 94 1.71 0.79 -14.56
CA THR A 94 0.97 1.39 -15.67
C THR A 94 1.98 1.94 -16.66
N ARG A 95 2.02 1.35 -17.87
CA ARG A 95 2.87 1.81 -18.97
C ARG A 95 2.04 2.24 -20.16
N ASP A 96 2.50 3.28 -20.85
CA ASP A 96 1.94 3.66 -22.12
C ASP A 96 2.43 2.68 -23.19
N SER A 97 1.50 2.13 -23.96
CA SER A 97 1.79 1.18 -25.03
C SER A 97 1.33 1.76 -26.36
N ALA A 98 2.19 1.71 -27.37
CA ALA A 98 1.87 2.19 -28.71
C ALA A 98 0.65 1.48 -29.34
N THR A 99 0.36 0.24 -28.94
CA THR A 99 -0.74 -0.55 -29.48
C THR A 99 -2.05 -0.43 -28.69
N ALA A 100 -1.96 -0.28 -27.36
CA ALA A 100 -3.11 -0.38 -26.46
C ALA A 100 -3.41 0.93 -25.70
N GLY A 101 -2.65 2.00 -25.95
CA GLY A 101 -2.74 3.25 -25.20
C GLY A 101 -2.12 3.10 -23.81
N SER A 102 -2.80 2.41 -22.90
CA SER A 102 -2.32 2.14 -21.54
C SER A 102 -2.43 0.66 -21.21
N ALA A 103 -1.34 0.07 -20.71
CA ALA A 103 -1.29 -1.33 -20.31
C ALA A 103 -0.91 -1.47 -18.84
N LYS A 104 -1.71 -2.24 -18.10
CA LYS A 104 -1.52 -2.53 -16.67
C LYS A 104 -0.82 -3.87 -16.52
N PHE A 105 0.30 -3.88 -15.81
CA PHE A 105 1.06 -5.08 -15.46
C PHE A 105 1.11 -5.22 -13.94
N TYR A 106 1.15 -6.46 -13.45
CA TYR A 106 1.19 -6.76 -12.03
C TYR A 106 2.45 -7.57 -11.72
N ARG A 107 3.18 -7.19 -10.67
CA ARG A 107 4.38 -7.89 -10.19
C ARG A 107 4.31 -8.16 -8.70
N ILE A 108 4.87 -9.28 -8.24
CA ILE A 108 4.95 -9.62 -6.82
C ILE A 108 6.32 -9.29 -6.25
N VAL A 109 6.33 -8.69 -5.06
CA VAL A 109 7.55 -8.33 -4.34
C VAL A 109 8.12 -9.55 -3.60
N VAL A 110 9.39 -9.83 -3.80
CA VAL A 110 10.11 -10.97 -3.19
C VAL A 110 11.39 -10.47 -2.53
N VAL A 111 11.72 -11.07 -1.39
CA VAL A 111 13.03 -10.89 -0.73
C VAL A 111 13.92 -12.03 -1.16
N GLU A 112 15.12 -11.67 -1.60
CA GLU A 112 16.15 -12.58 -2.09
C GLU A 112 16.63 -13.55 -1.00
#